data_AF-A0A5Q4GAG0-F1
#
_entry.id   AF-A0A5Q4GAG0-F1
#
_cell.length_a   1.000
_cell.length_b   1.000
_cell.length_c   1.000
_cell.angle_alpha   90.00
_cell.angle_beta   90.00
_cell.angle_gamma   90.00
#
_symmetry.space_group_name_H-M   'P 1'
#
loop_
_entity.id
_entity.type
_entity.pdbx_description
1 polymer ?
#
loop_
_entity_poly.entity_id
_entity_poly.type
_entity_poly.pdbx_seq_one_letter_code
_entity_poly.pdbx_strand_id
1 'polypeptide(L)'
;MASRRIATSLLASLLAPLLAGCALLVSGTTQTVPIESHPERAEVLLDGVSQGFTPLELRLPRGQEHTLTLRVGDQSRTVLLTPRVQGGLLALDAAPPALLAVGTVLWCNPPRGTEVAEPVRAIGCTLGALLTIGATAPLLVDAGTGALYALAPSAVVVTFD
;
A
#
# COMPACT_ATOMS: atom_id res chain seq x y z
N MET A 1 41.46 6.44 16.02
CA MET A 1 40.64 6.95 14.90
C MET A 1 39.90 5.86 14.11
N ALA A 2 40.46 4.64 13.95
CA ALA A 2 39.80 3.53 13.25
C ALA A 2 38.49 3.04 13.92
N SER A 3 38.44 2.95 15.25
CA SER A 3 37.23 2.51 15.99
C SER A 3 36.03 3.45 15.81
N ARG A 4 36.26 4.75 15.65
CA ARG A 4 35.22 5.76 15.45
C ARG A 4 34.60 5.65 14.05
N ARG A 5 35.40 5.28 13.04
CA ARG A 5 34.94 5.05 11.66
C ARG A 5 34.15 3.74 11.53
N ILE A 6 34.58 2.69 12.24
CA ILE A 6 33.89 1.39 12.29
C ILE A 6 32.54 1.52 13.01
N ALA A 7 32.49 2.28 14.11
CA ALA A 7 31.24 2.57 14.81
C ALA A 7 30.24 3.35 13.94
N THR A 8 30.69 4.35 13.18
CA THR A 8 29.82 5.09 12.26
C THR A 8 29.29 4.25 11.09
N SER A 9 30.09 3.32 10.53
CA SER A 9 29.62 2.43 9.46
C SER A 9 28.62 1.40 9.96
N LEU A 10 28.83 0.83 11.15
CA LEU A 10 27.89 -0.12 11.76
C LEU A 10 26.56 0.57 12.13
N LEU A 11 26.63 1.78 12.68
CA LEU A 11 25.44 2.55 13.04
C LEU A 11 24.66 2.99 11.80
N ALA A 12 25.33 3.38 10.71
CA ALA A 12 24.68 3.70 9.44
C ALA A 12 24.00 2.49 8.78
N SER A 13 24.65 1.31 8.81
CA SER A 13 24.06 0.08 8.28
C SER A 13 22.86 -0.40 9.09
N LEU A 14 22.83 -0.12 10.39
CA LEU A 14 21.71 -0.45 11.27
C LEU A 14 20.55 0.55 11.15
N LEU A 15 20.84 1.83 10.88
CA LEU A 15 19.82 2.89 10.75
C LEU A 15 19.15 2.95 9.37
N ALA A 16 19.86 2.55 8.30
CA ALA A 16 19.33 2.56 6.93
C ALA A 16 17.99 1.82 6.75
N PRO A 17 17.79 0.59 7.30
CA PRO A 17 16.48 -0.07 7.20
C PRO A 17 15.37 0.61 8.01
N LEU A 18 15.70 1.35 9.08
CA LEU A 18 14.70 2.09 9.86
C LEU A 18 14.13 3.31 9.11
N LEU A 19 14.90 3.93 8.20
CA LEU A 19 14.43 5.08 7.41
C LEU A 19 13.60 4.67 6.18
N ALA A 20 13.68 3.42 5.74
CA ALA A 20 12.90 2.94 4.58
C ALA A 20 11.38 2.86 4.87
N GLY A 21 10.98 2.71 6.14
CA GLY A 21 9.57 2.57 6.54
C GLY A 21 8.74 3.86 6.46
N CYS A 22 9.36 5.04 6.32
CA CYS A 22 8.63 6.32 6.37
C CYS A 22 7.88 6.67 5.07
N ALA A 23 8.22 6.04 3.94
CA ALA A 23 7.62 6.37 2.64
C ALA A 23 6.16 5.88 2.50
N LEU A 24 5.75 4.85 3.25
CA LEU A 24 4.42 4.24 3.16
C LEU A 24 3.38 4.88 4.08
N LEU A 25 3.82 5.46 5.21
CA LEU A 25 2.94 6.12 6.19
C LEU A 25 2.22 7.38 5.68
N VAL A 26 2.69 7.98 4.57
CA VAL A 26 2.15 9.25 4.05
C VAL A 26 1.04 9.04 3.01
N SER A 27 0.87 7.82 2.50
CA SER A 27 -0.22 7.49 1.59
C SER A 27 -1.52 7.33 2.39
N GLY A 28 -2.29 8.41 2.51
CA GLY A 28 -3.56 8.39 3.24
C GLY A 28 -4.55 7.35 2.72
N THR A 29 -5.37 6.80 3.61
CA THR A 29 -6.40 5.76 3.33
C THR A 29 -7.63 6.27 2.57
N THR A 30 -7.62 7.55 2.20
CA THR A 30 -8.74 8.23 1.54
C THR A 30 -8.29 8.84 0.21
N GLN A 31 -9.21 8.93 -0.74
CA GLN A 31 -9.00 9.55 -2.05
C GLN A 31 -10.05 10.61 -2.28
N THR A 32 -9.64 11.77 -2.79
CA THR A 32 -10.57 12.76 -3.31
C THR A 32 -10.95 12.35 -4.74
N VAL A 33 -12.23 12.15 -4.98
CA VAL A 33 -12.79 11.82 -6.29
C VAL A 33 -13.64 13.02 -6.74
N PRO A 34 -13.21 13.77 -7.77
CA PRO A 34 -14.02 14.83 -8.35
C PRO A 34 -15.18 14.23 -9.15
N ILE A 35 -16.36 14.81 -8.99
CA ILE A 35 -17.59 14.37 -9.60
C ILE A 35 -18.19 15.53 -10.39
N GLU A 36 -18.31 15.32 -11.70
CA GLU A 36 -18.81 16.30 -12.65
C GLU A 36 -19.95 15.69 -13.47
N SER A 37 -20.92 16.53 -13.84
CA SER A 37 -22.00 16.13 -14.73
C SER A 37 -22.33 17.18 -15.75
N HIS A 38 -22.86 16.73 -16.90
CA HIS A 38 -23.44 17.58 -17.93
C HIS A 38 -24.87 17.09 -18.21
N PRO A 39 -25.93 17.88 -17.95
CA PRO A 39 -25.91 19.25 -17.41
C PRO A 39 -25.45 19.31 -15.95
N GLU A 40 -25.06 20.50 -15.52
CA GLU A 40 -24.66 20.79 -14.14
C GLU A 40 -25.84 20.66 -13.15
N ARG A 41 -25.55 20.51 -11.86
CA ARG A 41 -26.54 20.30 -10.76
C ARG A 41 -27.23 18.94 -10.75
N ALA A 42 -26.53 17.86 -11.09
CA ALA A 42 -26.99 16.51 -10.79
C ALA A 42 -26.92 16.21 -9.29
N GLU A 43 -27.96 15.61 -8.72
CA GLU A 43 -27.92 15.08 -7.36
C GLU A 43 -26.96 13.89 -7.30
N VAL A 44 -26.02 13.90 -6.36
CA VAL A 44 -25.04 12.82 -6.17
C VAL A 44 -25.39 12.05 -4.90
N LEU A 45 -25.62 10.75 -5.06
CA LEU A 45 -25.85 9.82 -3.97
C LEU A 45 -24.66 8.87 -3.85
N LEU A 46 -24.07 8.79 -2.66
CA LEU A 46 -23.03 7.82 -2.31
C LEU A 46 -23.67 6.73 -1.45
N ASP A 47 -23.66 5.49 -1.94
CA ASP A 47 -24.27 4.33 -1.27
C ASP A 47 -25.74 4.56 -0.85
N GLY A 48 -26.46 5.34 -1.66
CA GLY A 48 -27.86 5.72 -1.41
C GLY A 48 -28.06 6.95 -0.53
N VAL A 49 -27.01 7.57 0.00
CA VAL A 49 -27.07 8.79 0.81
C VAL A 49 -26.75 10.02 -0.06
N SER A 50 -27.63 11.02 -0.06
CA SER A 50 -27.43 12.27 -0.81
C SER A 50 -26.26 13.07 -0.24
N GLN A 51 -25.28 13.39 -1.07
CA GLN A 51 -24.06 14.13 -0.72
C GLN A 51 -24.10 15.58 -1.23
N GLY A 52 -25.04 15.94 -2.10
CA GLY A 52 -25.17 17.27 -2.69
C GLY A 52 -25.34 17.24 -4.20
N PHE A 53 -24.89 18.30 -4.87
CA PHE A 53 -25.05 18.49 -6.31
C PHE A 53 -23.72 18.73 -7.02
N THR A 54 -23.57 18.23 -8.24
CA THR A 54 -22.37 18.46 -9.07
C THR A 54 -22.23 19.94 -9.48
N PRO A 55 -20.99 20.45 -9.66
CA PRO A 55 -19.70 19.79 -9.43
C PRO A 55 -19.33 19.73 -7.94
N LEU A 56 -18.84 18.57 -7.47
CA LEU A 56 -18.40 18.40 -6.08
C LEU A 56 -17.26 17.39 -5.95
N GLU A 57 -16.46 17.52 -4.89
CA GLU A 57 -15.39 16.59 -4.57
C GLU A 57 -15.75 15.73 -3.35
N LEU A 58 -15.73 14.40 -3.49
CA LEU A 58 -15.94 13.48 -2.37
C LEU A 58 -14.64 12.87 -1.89
N ARG A 59 -14.45 12.85 -0.57
CA ARG A 59 -13.34 12.15 0.07
C ARG A 59 -13.80 10.76 0.48
N LEU A 60 -13.37 9.74 -0.25
CA LEU A 60 -13.84 8.35 -0.11
C LEU A 60 -12.72 7.44 0.42
N PRO A 61 -13.04 6.46 1.30
CA PRO A 61 -12.10 5.41 1.71
C PRO A 61 -11.69 4.53 0.54
N ARG A 62 -10.39 4.27 0.36
CA ARG A 62 -9.88 3.50 -0.80
C ARG A 62 -10.00 1.99 -0.65
N GLY A 63 -10.18 1.49 0.57
CA GLY A 63 -10.21 0.05 0.87
C GLY A 63 -11.56 -0.62 0.65
N GLN A 64 -12.56 0.09 0.14
CA GLN A 64 -13.93 -0.41 -0.01
C GLN A 64 -14.49 -0.02 -1.38
N GLU A 65 -15.46 -0.81 -1.87
CA GLU A 65 -16.25 -0.46 -3.04
C GLU A 65 -17.32 0.57 -2.66
N HIS A 66 -17.54 1.56 -3.53
CA HIS A 66 -18.58 2.58 -3.35
C HIS A 66 -19.48 2.63 -4.57
N THR A 67 -20.79 2.75 -4.34
CA THR A 67 -21.77 2.93 -5.41
C THR A 67 -22.16 4.39 -5.50
N LEU A 68 -21.73 5.07 -6.56
CA LEU A 68 -22.16 6.44 -6.86
C LEU A 68 -23.37 6.42 -7.79
N THR A 69 -24.43 7.12 -7.42
CA THR A 69 -25.60 7.32 -8.28
C THR A 69 -25.82 8.80 -8.50
N LEU A 70 -25.77 9.23 -9.76
CA LEU A 70 -26.06 10.59 -10.17
C LEU A 70 -27.48 10.65 -10.74
N ARG A 71 -28.26 11.65 -10.34
CA ARG A 71 -29.64 11.86 -10.80
C ARG A 71 -29.83 13.26 -11.35
N VAL A 72 -30.43 13.35 -12.53
CA VAL A 72 -30.85 14.62 -13.16
C VAL A 72 -32.24 14.41 -13.72
N GLY A 73 -33.24 15.09 -13.15
CA GLY A 73 -34.63 14.91 -13.55
C GLY A 73 -35.07 13.44 -13.38
N ASP A 74 -35.46 12.80 -14.49
CA ASP A 74 -35.87 11.39 -14.54
C ASP A 74 -34.72 10.44 -14.93
N GLN A 75 -33.54 10.98 -15.26
CA GLN A 75 -32.39 10.17 -15.64
C GLN A 75 -31.53 9.86 -14.41
N SER A 76 -31.12 8.60 -14.29
CA SER A 76 -30.20 8.14 -13.25
C SER A 76 -29.04 7.33 -13.85
N ARG A 77 -27.83 7.58 -13.38
CA ARG A 77 -26.61 6.89 -13.80
C ARG A 77 -25.87 6.39 -12.56
N THR A 78 -25.60 5.09 -12.51
CA THR A 78 -24.84 4.48 -11.42
C THR A 78 -23.43 4.15 -11.91
N VAL A 79 -22.43 4.56 -11.13
CA VAL A 79 -21.01 4.31 -11.35
C VAL A 79 -20.46 3.58 -10.12
N LEU A 80 -19.83 2.43 -10.35
CA LEU A 80 -19.19 1.65 -9.30
C LEU A 80 -17.74 2.09 -9.18
N LEU A 81 -17.36 2.55 -7.99
CA LEU A 81 -15.97 2.83 -7.64
C LEU A 81 -15.37 1.59 -7.01
N THR A 82 -14.50 0.91 -7.75
CA THR A 82 -13.88 -0.34 -7.28
C THR A 82 -12.47 -0.08 -6.75
N PRO A 83 -12.10 -0.68 -5.61
CA PRO A 83 -10.74 -0.58 -5.09
C PRO A 83 -9.79 -1.39 -5.98
N ARG A 84 -8.74 -0.74 -6.47
CA ARG A 84 -7.69 -1.35 -7.30
C ARG A 84 -6.35 -1.21 -6.61
N VAL A 85 -5.60 -2.30 -6.52
CA VAL A 85 -4.28 -2.25 -5.92
C VAL A 85 -3.33 -1.45 -6.81
N GLN A 86 -2.66 -0.44 -6.24
CA GLN A 86 -1.59 0.27 -6.94
C GLN A 86 -0.33 -0.60 -6.98
N GLY A 87 -0.17 -1.35 -8.07
CA GLY A 87 0.91 -2.32 -8.24
C GLY A 87 2.34 -1.75 -8.11
N GLY A 88 2.51 -0.43 -8.29
CA GLY A 88 3.80 0.23 -8.10
C GLY A 88 4.33 0.16 -6.65
N LEU A 89 3.45 0.24 -5.65
CA LEU A 89 3.85 0.13 -4.24
C LEU A 89 4.10 -1.32 -3.82
N LEU A 90 3.28 -2.25 -4.31
CA LEU A 90 3.42 -3.68 -3.99
C LEU A 90 4.81 -4.22 -4.37
N ALA A 91 5.31 -3.87 -5.56
CA ALA A 91 6.59 -4.39 -6.03
C ALA A 91 7.77 -3.88 -5.18
N LEU A 92 7.71 -2.63 -4.74
CA LEU A 92 8.77 -2.01 -3.95
C LEU A 92 8.82 -2.58 -2.51
N ASP A 93 7.66 -2.93 -1.96
CA ASP A 93 7.53 -3.37 -0.56
C ASP A 93 7.65 -4.90 -0.42
N ALA A 94 7.21 -5.67 -1.41
CA ALA A 94 7.32 -7.13 -1.37
C ALA A 94 8.72 -7.66 -1.77
N ALA A 95 9.47 -6.91 -2.58
CA ALA A 95 10.76 -7.39 -3.09
C ALA A 95 11.85 -7.54 -2.00
N PRO A 96 12.08 -6.55 -1.11
CA PRO A 96 13.08 -6.70 -0.04
C PRO A 96 12.82 -7.89 0.90
N PRO A 97 11.61 -8.10 1.48
CA PRO A 97 11.35 -9.26 2.32
C PRO A 97 11.45 -10.57 1.53
N ALA A 98 11.07 -10.60 0.25
CA ALA A 98 11.23 -11.79 -0.59
C ALA A 98 12.71 -12.16 -0.77
N LEU A 99 13.59 -11.19 -1.03
CA LEU A 99 15.03 -11.42 -1.14
C LEU A 99 15.64 -11.87 0.18
N LEU A 100 15.25 -11.24 1.30
CA LEU A 100 15.68 -11.65 2.64
C LEU A 100 15.21 -13.07 2.99
N ALA A 101 14.00 -13.45 2.58
CA ALA A 101 13.48 -14.79 2.77
C ALA A 101 14.31 -15.82 1.99
N VAL A 102 14.62 -15.55 0.72
CA VAL A 102 15.49 -16.41 -0.09
C VAL A 102 16.88 -16.56 0.57
N GLY A 103 17.48 -15.45 1.01
CA GLY A 103 18.77 -15.49 1.71
C GLY A 103 18.73 -16.29 3.01
N THR A 104 17.67 -16.13 3.80
CA THR A 104 17.48 -16.88 5.05
C THR A 104 17.31 -18.38 4.79
N VAL A 105 16.53 -18.74 3.76
CA VAL A 105 16.35 -20.15 3.37
C VAL A 105 17.66 -20.77 2.92
N LEU A 106 18.46 -20.06 2.12
CA LEU A 106 19.79 -20.51 1.70
C LEU A 106 20.75 -20.63 2.89
N TRP A 107 20.64 -19.78 3.91
CA TRP A 107 21.44 -19.89 5.13
C TRP A 107 21.08 -21.13 5.95
N CYS A 108 19.79 -21.44 6.07
CA CYS A 108 19.31 -22.61 6.82
C CYS A 108 19.55 -23.92 6.09
N ASN A 109 19.49 -23.90 4.75
CA ASN A 109 19.77 -25.03 3.88
C ASN A 109 20.92 -24.70 2.92
N PRO A 110 22.16 -24.64 3.44
CA PRO A 110 23.29 -24.21 2.63
C PRO A 110 23.70 -25.32 1.65
N PRO A 111 24.23 -24.94 0.47
CA PRO A 111 24.61 -25.90 -0.57
C PRO A 111 25.70 -26.87 -0.10
N ARG A 112 25.76 -28.06 -0.71
CA ARG A 112 26.78 -29.07 -0.36
C ARG A 112 28.18 -28.50 -0.50
N GLY A 113 29.01 -28.67 0.52
CA GLY A 113 30.41 -28.21 0.55
C GLY A 113 30.64 -26.90 1.31
N THR A 114 29.59 -26.25 1.83
CA THR A 114 29.75 -25.15 2.79
C THR A 114 29.64 -25.65 4.22
N GLU A 115 30.72 -25.53 4.99
CA GLU A 115 30.69 -25.83 6.43
C GLU A 115 30.40 -24.54 7.21
N VAL A 116 29.29 -24.55 7.95
CA VAL A 116 28.91 -23.47 8.85
C VAL A 116 28.74 -24.07 10.23
N ALA A 117 29.36 -23.48 11.24
CA ALA A 117 29.22 -23.94 12.61
C ALA A 117 27.75 -23.94 13.03
N GLU A 118 27.27 -25.05 13.61
CA GLU A 118 25.93 -25.23 14.19
C GLU A 118 25.38 -23.97 14.90
N PRO A 119 26.09 -23.35 15.87
CA PRO A 119 25.56 -22.19 16.57
C PRO A 119 25.33 -20.98 15.65
N VAL A 120 26.21 -20.79 14.67
CA VAL A 120 26.14 -19.66 13.71
C VAL A 120 24.99 -19.87 12.72
N ARG A 121 24.77 -21.12 12.30
CA ARG A 121 23.62 -21.49 11.47
C ARG A 121 22.30 -21.22 12.19
N ALA A 122 22.17 -21.70 13.42
CA ALA A 122 20.95 -21.54 14.21
C ALA A 122 20.61 -20.06 14.48
N ILE A 123 21.60 -19.25 14.86
CA ILE A 123 21.42 -17.81 15.10
C ILE A 123 21.02 -17.08 13.81
N GLY A 124 21.67 -17.38 12.68
CA GLY A 124 21.32 -16.74 11.40
C GLY A 124 19.92 -17.10 10.92
N CYS A 125 19.48 -18.35 11.13
CA CYS A 125 18.12 -18.77 10.81
C CYS A 125 17.06 -18.04 11.63
N THR A 126 17.26 -17.91 12.95
CA THR A 126 16.27 -17.26 13.83
C THR A 126 16.21 -15.76 13.57
N LEU A 127 17.36 -15.09 13.40
CA LEU A 127 17.40 -13.67 13.07
C LEU A 127 16.84 -13.38 11.68
N GLY A 128 17.18 -14.20 10.69
CA GLY A 128 16.64 -14.07 9.33
C GLY A 128 15.12 -14.22 9.30
N ALA A 129 14.58 -15.23 9.99
CA ALA A 129 13.13 -15.41 10.12
C ALA A 129 12.46 -14.19 10.77
N LEU A 130 13.02 -13.69 11.88
CA LEU A 130 12.47 -12.51 12.57
C LEU A 130 12.45 -11.26 11.67
N LEU A 131 13.51 -11.04 10.89
CA LEU A 131 13.61 -9.92 9.96
C LEU A 131 12.60 -10.03 8.81
N THR A 132 12.41 -11.24 8.26
CA THR A 132 11.41 -11.45 7.19
C THR A 132 9.99 -11.17 7.68
N ILE A 133 9.63 -11.65 8.87
CA ILE A 133 8.32 -11.39 9.47
C ILE A 133 8.13 -9.90 9.71
N GLY A 134 9.12 -9.24 10.34
CA GLY A 134 9.07 -7.80 10.62
C GLY A 134 8.96 -6.96 9.35
N ALA A 135 9.65 -7.33 8.27
CA ALA A 135 9.61 -6.61 7.01
C ALA A 135 8.30 -6.78 6.23
N THR A 136 7.54 -7.86 6.45
CA THR A 136 6.22 -8.05 5.83
C THR A 136 5.06 -7.40 6.59
N ALA A 137 5.25 -7.09 7.88
CA ALA A 137 4.20 -6.52 8.72
C ALA A 137 3.62 -5.18 8.20
N PRO A 138 4.43 -4.22 7.68
CA PRO A 138 3.91 -2.98 7.10
C PRO A 138 2.97 -3.24 5.93
N LEU A 139 3.34 -4.15 5.01
CA LEU A 139 2.51 -4.54 3.88
C LEU A 139 1.14 -5.08 4.32
N LEU A 140 1.12 -5.89 5.38
CA LEU A 140 -0.13 -6.40 5.98
C LEU A 140 -0.99 -5.27 6.57
N VAL A 141 -0.39 -4.30 7.24
CA VAL A 141 -1.09 -3.13 7.78
C VAL A 141 -1.64 -2.26 6.66
N ASP A 142 -0.87 -2.01 5.61
CA ASP A 142 -1.30 -1.19 4.46
C ASP A 142 -2.40 -1.89 3.65
N ALA A 143 -2.32 -3.23 3.53
CA ALA A 143 -3.39 -4.04 2.96
C ALA A 143 -4.69 -3.97 3.79
N GLY A 144 -4.58 -3.99 5.12
CA GLY A 144 -5.73 -3.91 6.03
C GLY A 144 -6.35 -2.52 6.14
N THR A 145 -5.53 -1.47 6.08
CA THR A 145 -5.99 -0.07 6.19
C THR A 145 -6.49 0.51 4.87
N GLY A 146 -6.27 -0.19 3.75
CA GLY A 146 -6.68 0.27 2.43
C GLY A 146 -5.67 1.22 1.75
N ALA A 147 -4.50 1.44 2.34
CA ALA A 147 -3.47 2.34 1.82
C ALA A 147 -2.85 1.84 0.50
N LEU A 148 -2.89 0.52 0.24
CA LEU A 148 -2.44 -0.07 -1.03
C LEU A 148 -3.41 0.12 -2.21
N TYR A 149 -4.63 0.59 -1.95
CA TYR A 149 -5.68 0.67 -2.95
C TYR A 149 -5.85 2.08 -3.47
N ALA A 150 -6.33 2.20 -4.71
CA ALA A 150 -6.85 3.41 -5.31
C ALA A 150 -8.23 3.10 -5.91
N LEU A 151 -9.15 4.04 -5.79
CA LEU A 151 -10.48 3.91 -6.38
C LEU A 151 -10.39 4.17 -7.88
N ALA A 152 -10.95 3.24 -8.65
CA ALA A 152 -11.11 3.35 -10.10
C ALA A 152 -12.61 3.45 -10.43
N PRO A 153 -13.03 4.43 -11.24
CA PRO A 153 -12.25 5.55 -11.80
C PRO A 153 -11.83 6.59 -10.74
N SER A 154 -10.75 7.33 -11.00
CA SER A 154 -10.22 8.38 -10.11
C SER A 154 -10.96 9.72 -10.22
N ALA A 155 -11.76 9.89 -11.27
CA ALA A 155 -12.65 11.02 -11.51
C ALA A 155 -13.91 10.49 -12.19
N VAL A 156 -15.06 11.03 -11.83
CA VAL A 156 -16.36 10.61 -12.37
C VAL A 156 -16.94 11.75 -13.17
N VAL A 157 -16.98 11.59 -14.50
CA VAL A 157 -17.63 12.54 -15.41
C VAL A 157 -18.79 11.82 -16.09
N VAL A 158 -20.00 12.32 -15.90
CA VAL A 158 -21.21 11.72 -16.47
C VAL A 158 -21.93 12.72 -17.36
N THR A 159 -22.23 12.31 -18.59
CA THR A 159 -23.05 13.08 -19.52
C THR A 159 -24.43 12.43 -19.61
N PHE A 160 -25.46 13.26 -19.49
CA PHE A 160 -26.87 12.92 -19.66
C PHE A 160 -27.30 13.41 -21.05
N ASP A 161 -27.94 12.53 -21.82
CA ASP A 161 -28.41 12.79 -23.19
C ASP A 161 -29.84 13.34 -23.22
#